data_AF-A0A9E1I5G1-F1
#
_entry.id   AF-A0A9E1I5G1-F1
#
_cell.length_a   1.000
_cell.length_b   1.000
_cell.length_c   1.000
_cell.angle_alpha   90.00
_cell.angle_beta   90.00
_cell.angle_gamma   90.00
#
_symmetry.space_group_name_H-M   'P 1'
#
loop_
_entity.id
_entity.type
_entity.pdbx_description
1 polymer ?
#
loop_
_entity_poly.entity_id
_entity_poly.type
_entity_poly.pdbx_seq_one_letter_code
_entity_poly.pdbx_strand_id
1 'polypeptide(L)'
;MSNNNIIFNMPFDESDGSATVYDYSSNRADGVVTGAHFTAGKNGNAISFSGNDTCEVSKNVLPNLSVNFSILAWVKGADCEVGAPG
;
A
#
# COMPACT_ATOMS: atom_id res chain seq x y z
N MET A 1 0.96 -19.68 -10.91
CA MET A 1 2.28 -19.04 -11.09
C MET A 1 3.02 -19.16 -9.78
N SER A 2 4.24 -19.68 -9.75
CA SER A 2 5.03 -19.73 -8.52
C SER A 2 5.57 -18.32 -8.23
N ASN A 3 5.05 -17.65 -7.20
CA ASN A 3 5.44 -16.30 -6.77
C ASN A 3 6.79 -16.28 -6.03
N ASN A 4 7.79 -17.02 -6.52
CA ASN A 4 9.01 -17.29 -5.75
C ASN A 4 9.90 -16.05 -5.50
N ASN A 5 9.67 -14.94 -6.20
CA ASN A 5 10.46 -13.72 -6.07
C ASN A 5 9.68 -12.53 -5.50
N ILE A 6 8.41 -12.71 -5.12
CA ILE A 6 7.62 -11.66 -4.52
C ILE A 6 7.87 -11.68 -3.01
N ILE A 7 8.58 -10.67 -2.52
CA ILE A 7 8.96 -10.53 -1.10
C ILE A 7 8.05 -9.56 -0.33
N PHE A 8 7.11 -8.92 -1.04
CA PHE A 8 6.12 -8.01 -0.48
C PHE A 8 4.96 -7.85 -1.46
N ASN A 9 3.74 -8.11 -1.02
CA ASN A 9 2.54 -8.04 -1.84
C ASN A 9 1.33 -7.61 -1.02
N MET A 10 0.86 -6.38 -1.21
CA MET A 10 -0.35 -5.87 -0.58
C MET A 10 -1.47 -5.76 -1.62
N PRO A 11 -2.41 -6.73 -1.66
CA PRO A 11 -3.55 -6.68 -2.58
C PRO A 11 -4.64 -5.70 -2.12
N PHE A 12 -4.65 -5.32 -0.84
CA PHE A 12 -5.68 -4.48 -0.22
C PHE A 12 -7.10 -5.08 -0.33
N ASP A 13 -7.23 -6.41 -0.19
CA ASP A 13 -8.50 -7.15 -0.33
C ASP A 13 -9.30 -7.27 0.97
N GLU A 14 -8.91 -6.52 2.00
CA GLU A 14 -9.62 -6.42 3.26
C GLU A 14 -10.93 -5.61 3.14
N SER A 15 -11.80 -5.77 4.13
CA SER A 15 -13.00 -4.94 4.24
C SER A 15 -12.62 -3.51 4.61
N ASP A 16 -13.39 -2.53 4.11
CA ASP A 16 -13.19 -1.13 4.49
C ASP A 16 -13.28 -0.95 6.02
N GLY A 17 -12.39 -0.13 6.56
CA GLY A 17 -12.22 0.04 8.00
C GLY A 17 -11.36 -1.02 8.70
N SER A 18 -10.75 -1.96 7.98
CA SER A 18 -9.77 -2.89 8.57
C SER A 18 -8.56 -2.15 9.16
N ALA A 19 -8.17 -2.50 10.38
CA ALA A 19 -6.96 -1.97 11.02
C ALA A 19 -5.66 -2.65 10.55
N THR A 20 -5.77 -3.71 9.75
CA THR A 20 -4.64 -4.50 9.26
C THR A 20 -4.77 -4.74 7.77
N VAL A 21 -3.66 -4.61 7.04
CA VAL A 21 -3.50 -5.08 5.66
C VAL A 21 -2.52 -6.24 5.67
N TYR A 22 -2.85 -7.31 4.97
CA TYR A 22 -2.03 -8.50 4.92
C TYR A 22 -1.06 -8.47 3.74
N ASP A 23 0.21 -8.72 4.03
CA ASP A 23 1.21 -9.04 3.02
C ASP A 23 1.05 -10.50 2.63
N TYR A 24 0.70 -10.76 1.37
CA TYR A 24 0.48 -12.11 0.85
C TYR A 24 1.76 -12.83 0.44
N SER A 25 2.92 -12.19 0.62
CA SER A 25 4.21 -12.86 0.47
C SER A 25 4.51 -13.79 1.66
N SER A 26 5.56 -14.59 1.54
CA SER A 26 6.06 -15.40 2.66
C SER A 26 6.63 -14.56 3.81
N ASN A 27 6.91 -13.28 3.59
CA ASN A 27 7.45 -12.41 4.62
C ASN A 27 6.38 -11.98 5.63
N ARG A 28 5.10 -11.95 5.27
CA ARG A 28 4.02 -11.51 6.18
C ARG A 28 4.39 -10.18 6.87
N ALA A 29 4.92 -9.25 6.09
CA ALA A 29 5.18 -7.88 6.52
C ALA A 29 3.86 -7.10 6.50
N ASP A 30 2.92 -7.53 7.33
CA ASP A 30 1.57 -6.98 7.40
C ASP A 30 1.62 -5.51 7.86
N GLY A 31 0.71 -4.70 7.33
CA GLY A 31 0.60 -3.27 7.60
C GLY A 31 -0.45 -2.95 8.67
N VAL A 32 -0.21 -1.89 9.43
CA VAL A 32 -1.17 -1.30 10.39
C VAL A 32 -1.77 -0.05 9.78
N VAL A 33 -3.10 -0.01 9.68
CA VAL A 33 -3.84 1.10 9.08
C VAL A 33 -4.32 2.08 10.14
N THR A 34 -4.09 3.36 9.91
CA THR A 34 -4.64 4.46 10.71
C THR A 34 -5.39 5.41 9.80
N GLY A 35 -6.73 5.39 9.86
CA GLY A 35 -7.60 6.33 9.14
C GLY A 35 -7.80 6.10 7.64
N ALA A 36 -6.97 5.26 6.99
CA ALA A 36 -7.06 5.03 5.55
C ALA A 36 -8.23 4.08 5.20
N HIS A 37 -8.71 4.18 3.97
CA HIS A 37 -9.88 3.44 3.47
C HIS A 37 -9.54 2.51 2.31
N PHE A 38 -10.31 1.44 2.17
CA PHE A 38 -10.18 0.47 1.07
C PHE A 38 -11.22 0.76 -0.01
N THR A 39 -10.78 0.80 -1.26
CA THR A 39 -11.61 1.20 -2.41
C THR A 39 -11.26 0.42 -3.66
N ALA A 40 -12.06 0.57 -4.72
CA ALA A 40 -11.75 -0.01 -6.02
C ALA A 40 -10.51 0.66 -6.64
N GLY A 41 -9.51 -0.15 -6.99
CA GLY A 41 -8.26 0.28 -7.60
C GLY A 41 -8.28 0.22 -9.12
N LYS A 42 -7.11 0.48 -9.74
CA LYS A 42 -6.92 0.29 -11.18
C LYS A 42 -7.11 -1.17 -11.60
N ASN A 43 -6.69 -2.11 -10.74
CA ASN A 43 -6.91 -3.53 -10.86
C ASN A 43 -7.16 -4.10 -9.46
N GLY A 44 -8.33 -4.69 -9.22
CA GLY A 44 -8.72 -5.13 -7.88
C GLY A 44 -8.99 -3.95 -6.94
N ASN A 45 -8.53 -4.06 -5.70
CA ASN A 45 -8.68 -3.04 -4.67
C ASN A 45 -7.45 -2.13 -4.57
N ALA A 46 -7.60 -1.06 -3.81
CA ALA A 46 -6.56 -0.12 -3.46
C ALA A 46 -6.82 0.45 -2.05
N ILE A 47 -5.78 0.99 -1.44
CA ILE A 47 -5.86 1.81 -0.24
C ILE A 47 -5.84 3.29 -0.62
N SER A 48 -6.67 4.11 0.03
CA SER A 48 -6.82 5.54 -0.21
C SER A 48 -6.46 6.32 1.06
N PHE A 49 -5.67 7.38 0.87
CA PHE A 49 -5.20 8.25 1.95
C PHE A 49 -5.73 9.67 1.74
N SER A 50 -6.30 10.26 2.80
CA SER A 50 -6.85 11.63 2.80
C SER A 50 -5.83 12.71 3.22
N GLY A 51 -4.61 12.30 3.58
CA GLY A 51 -3.49 13.19 3.90
C GLY A 51 -3.04 13.16 5.37
N ASN A 52 -3.91 12.74 6.29
CA ASN A 52 -3.56 12.51 7.70
C ASN A 52 -3.49 11.01 8.07
N ASP A 53 -3.71 10.15 7.08
CA ASP A 53 -3.89 8.71 7.23
C ASP A 53 -2.61 7.96 6.87
N THR A 54 -2.43 6.76 7.42
CA THR A 54 -1.25 5.94 7.15
C THR A 54 -1.58 4.45 7.03
N CYS A 55 -0.68 3.72 6.36
CA CYS A 55 -0.55 2.28 6.45
C CYS A 55 0.93 1.98 6.69
N GLU A 56 1.26 1.59 7.91
CA GLU A 56 2.66 1.40 8.34
C GLU A 56 3.04 -0.08 8.31
N VAL A 57 4.13 -0.40 7.60
CA VAL A 57 4.75 -1.73 7.63
C VAL A 57 6.06 -1.64 8.41
N SER A 58 6.04 -2.16 9.64
CA SER A 58 7.19 -2.07 10.56
C SER A 58 8.28 -3.11 10.25
N LYS A 59 7.90 -4.25 9.67
CA LYS A 59 8.85 -5.31 9.30
C LYS A 59 9.64 -4.89 8.06
N ASN A 60 10.97 -4.82 8.21
CA ASN A 60 11.84 -4.54 7.08
C ASN A 60 11.92 -5.76 6.14
N VAL A 61 11.41 -5.61 4.91
CA VAL A 61 11.52 -6.60 3.82
C VAL A 61 12.74 -6.37 2.91
N LEU A 62 13.37 -5.20 2.98
CA LEU A 62 14.57 -4.83 2.24
C LEU A 62 15.71 -4.54 3.23
N PRO A 63 16.60 -5.51 3.52
CA PRO A 63 17.61 -5.37 4.57
C PRO A 63 18.50 -4.13 4.41
N ASN A 64 18.72 -3.69 3.16
CA ASN A 64 19.25 -2.39 2.78
C ASN A 64 18.82 -2.04 1.36
N LEU A 65 19.02 -0.80 0.92
CA LEU A 65 18.72 -0.35 -0.45
C LEU A 65 19.85 -0.64 -1.46
N SER A 66 20.90 -1.36 -1.06
CA SER A 66 22.02 -1.76 -1.93
C SER A 66 21.82 -3.12 -2.60
N VAL A 67 20.67 -3.76 -2.38
CA VAL A 67 20.26 -4.98 -3.08
C VAL A 67 19.50 -4.63 -4.35
N ASN A 68 19.51 -5.53 -5.34
CA ASN A 68 18.68 -5.38 -6.53
C ASN A 68 17.23 -5.74 -6.20
N PHE A 69 16.30 -4.85 -6.52
CA PHE A 69 14.87 -5.08 -6.35
C PHE A 69 14.08 -4.41 -7.47
N SER A 70 12.79 -4.72 -7.54
CA SER A 70 11.84 -4.05 -8.42
C SER A 70 10.54 -3.82 -7.65
N ILE A 71 9.91 -2.67 -7.87
CA ILE A 71 8.62 -2.30 -7.29
C ILE A 71 7.66 -1.99 -8.44
N LEU A 72 6.41 -2.45 -8.30
CA LEU A 72 5.32 -2.14 -9.21
C LEU A 72 4.09 -1.77 -8.39
N ALA A 73 3.51 -0.61 -8.67
CA ALA A 73 2.28 -0.13 -8.04
C ALA A 73 1.50 0.77 -9.00
N TRP A 74 0.18 0.82 -8.83
CA TRP A 74 -0.66 1.83 -9.45
C TRP A 74 -0.91 2.96 -8.44
N VAL A 75 -0.65 4.20 -8.85
CA VAL A 75 -0.85 5.38 -8.01
C VAL A 75 -1.82 6.32 -8.70
N LYS A 76 -2.85 6.78 -7.96
CA LYS A 76 -3.75 7.84 -8.37
C LYS A 76 -3.49 9.04 -7.46
N GLY A 77 -3.05 10.16 -8.05
CA GLY A 77 -2.90 11.42 -7.32
C GLY A 77 -4.25 12.01 -6.93
N ALA A 78 -4.30 12.71 -5.81
CA ALA A 78 -5.43 13.56 -5.46
C ALA A 78 -5.34 14.88 -6.25
N ASP A 79 -6.50 15.45 -6.55
CA ASP A 79 -6.56 16.79 -7.10
C ASP A 79 -6.08 17.78 -6.02
N CYS A 80 -5.10 18.61 -6.37
CA CYS A 80 -4.63 19.68 -5.50
C CYS A 80 -5.52 20.90 -5.76
N GLU A 81 -6.42 21.23 -4.83
CA GLU A 81 -7.11 22.51 -4.86
C GLU A 81 -6.10 23.62 -4.52
N VAL A 82 -5.45 24.16 -5.55
CA VAL A 82 -4.74 25.42 -5.44
C VAL A 82 -5.81 26.50 -5.50
N GLY A 83 -6.10 27.15 -4.38
CA GLY A 83 -7.09 28.24 -4.35
C GLY A 83 -6.85 29.22 -5.50
N ALA A 84 -7.92 29.67 -6.16
CA ALA A 84 -7.80 30.63 -7.25
C ALA A 84 -7.08 31.90 -6.76
N PRO A 85 -6.13 32.46 -7.53
CA PRO A 85 -5.55 33.75 -7.18
C PRO A 85 -6.67 34.80 -7.14
N GLY A 86 -6.80 35.46 -5.98
CA GLY A 86 -7.75 36.55 -5.73
C GLY A 86 -7.34 37.88 -6.34
#